data_AF-A0A1G9W575-F1
#
_entry.id   AF-A0A1G9W575-F1
#
_cell.length_a   1.000
_cell.length_b   1.000
_cell.length_c   1.000
_cell.angle_alpha   90.00
_cell.angle_beta   90.00
_cell.angle_gamma   90.00
#
_symmetry.space_group_name_H-M   'P 1'
#
loop_
_entity.id
_entity.type
_entity.pdbx_description
1 polymer ?
#
loop_
_entity_poly.entity_id
_entity_poly.type
_entity_poly.pdbx_seq_one_letter_code
_entity_poly.pdbx_strand_id
1 'polypeptide(L)'
;MRASEPLHAVGVDEAWSDLRHHLDWTVGQGTVVFIAAQSRDQLEDMRARARMWTARARTSWNEAQKGEDVAQWLSRSLPAPGVLWVDGWEDAGRKVMLHRLNELRVRLAQPGTGCVIIGGPTQLLADAAREAVDLWSIRSLTLTIGSRVAGRSEFAEAPPLDAETPVPTGDGYRSAWRISLPPDLRSDEAAAVLREVERARRLLATDPVAARRALESSTYGRLQLGRVLFALVRAEIAGMLGDGAGVEVILGKCIKDAPELPDVLSSQVIDAAWRIAVDFGALESAGMAADYRLRRARDLVVMADSLEVRRDLSIALERVGDVARARGDWGAAGEAYGE
;
A
#
# COMPACT_ATOMS: atom_id res chain seq x y z
N MET A 1 28.20 -26.68 3.22
CA MET A 1 27.30 -25.79 3.97
C MET A 1 27.82 -24.36 3.84
N ARG A 2 27.29 -23.59 2.88
CA ARG A 2 27.45 -22.13 2.94
C ARG A 2 26.42 -21.63 3.95
N ALA A 3 26.87 -20.88 4.96
CA ALA A 3 25.97 -20.20 5.87
C ALA A 3 25.10 -19.27 5.01
N SER A 4 23.80 -19.58 4.93
CA SER A 4 22.83 -18.74 4.25
C SER A 4 22.87 -17.37 4.90
N GLU A 5 23.07 -16.33 4.10
CA GLU A 5 22.91 -14.95 4.54
C GLU A 5 21.57 -14.81 5.28
N PRO A 6 21.50 -14.07 6.40
CA PRO A 6 20.23 -13.84 7.08
C PRO A 6 19.29 -13.17 6.09
N LEU A 7 18.15 -13.82 5.80
CA LEU A 7 17.10 -13.28 4.94
C LEU A 7 16.78 -11.88 5.42
N HIS A 8 17.03 -10.89 4.55
CA HIS A 8 16.87 -9.49 4.91
C HIS A 8 15.39 -9.22 5.17
N ALA A 9 15.06 -8.74 6.37
CA ALA A 9 13.69 -8.34 6.65
C ALA A 9 13.36 -7.09 5.83
N VAL A 10 12.36 -7.20 4.96
CA VAL A 10 11.87 -6.16 4.07
C VAL A 10 10.59 -5.53 4.63
N GLY A 11 10.26 -4.33 4.17
CA GLY A 11 8.96 -3.72 4.48
C GLY A 11 7.81 -4.47 3.79
N VAL A 12 6.57 -4.27 4.27
CA VAL A 12 5.37 -4.89 3.65
C VAL A 12 5.25 -4.54 2.18
N ASP A 13 5.54 -3.29 1.80
CA ASP A 13 5.43 -2.82 0.42
C ASP A 13 6.48 -3.43 -0.52
N GLU A 14 7.70 -3.65 -0.02
CA GLU A 14 8.77 -4.32 -0.78
C GLU A 14 8.43 -5.80 -0.97
N ALA A 15 7.96 -6.46 0.08
CA ALA A 15 7.45 -7.82 -0.01
C ALA A 15 6.26 -7.94 -0.99
N TRP A 16 5.37 -6.95 -1.02
CA TRP A 16 4.28 -6.90 -1.99
C TRP A 16 4.77 -6.73 -3.43
N SER A 17 5.74 -5.84 -3.66
CA SER A 17 6.34 -5.65 -4.99
C SER A 17 6.93 -6.95 -5.53
N ASP A 18 7.70 -7.65 -4.70
CA ASP A 18 8.32 -8.93 -5.06
C ASP A 18 7.27 -10.01 -5.30
N LEU A 19 6.25 -10.09 -4.43
CA LEU A 19 5.13 -11.02 -4.60
C LEU A 19 4.39 -10.76 -5.91
N ARG A 20 4.05 -9.51 -6.21
CA ARG A 20 3.34 -9.13 -7.43
C ARG A 20 4.14 -9.48 -8.67
N HIS A 21 5.43 -9.14 -8.70
CA HIS A 21 6.31 -9.49 -9.81
C HIS A 21 6.37 -11.01 -10.01
N HIS A 22 6.46 -11.79 -8.92
CA HIS A 22 6.39 -13.24 -9.02
C HIS A 22 5.06 -13.72 -9.60
N LEU A 23 3.92 -13.23 -9.11
CA LEU A 23 2.59 -13.60 -9.59
C LEU A 23 2.39 -13.27 -11.08
N ASP A 24 2.84 -12.10 -11.54
CA ASP A 24 2.75 -11.67 -12.94
C ASP A 24 3.56 -12.61 -13.88
N TRP A 25 4.70 -13.13 -13.41
CA TRP A 25 5.62 -13.96 -14.21
C TRP A 25 5.37 -15.48 -14.10
N THR A 26 4.51 -15.92 -13.18
CA THR A 26 4.25 -17.35 -12.92
C THR A 26 2.81 -17.77 -13.19
N VAL A 27 2.07 -17.02 -14.00
CA VAL A 27 0.69 -17.35 -14.36
C VAL A 27 0.61 -18.76 -14.97
N GLY A 28 -0.21 -19.63 -14.38
CA GLY A 28 -0.37 -21.03 -14.82
C GLY A 28 0.81 -21.95 -14.51
N GLN A 29 1.81 -21.50 -13.74
CA GLN A 29 2.92 -22.32 -13.27
C GLN A 29 2.73 -22.64 -11.79
N GLY A 30 2.99 -23.89 -11.41
CA GLY A 30 2.99 -24.35 -10.02
C GLY A 30 4.09 -23.67 -9.20
N THR A 31 3.73 -22.78 -8.28
CA THR A 31 4.69 -22.06 -7.42
C THR A 31 4.28 -22.04 -5.95
N VAL A 32 5.26 -21.90 -5.07
CA VAL A 32 5.06 -21.81 -3.61
C VAL A 32 5.71 -20.54 -3.08
N VAL A 33 4.93 -19.68 -2.43
CA VAL A 33 5.43 -18.46 -1.80
C VAL A 33 5.34 -18.60 -0.29
N PHE A 34 6.42 -18.29 0.42
CA PHE A 34 6.42 -18.15 1.87
C PHE A 34 6.45 -16.68 2.28
N ILE A 35 5.53 -16.26 3.14
CA ILE A 35 5.48 -14.92 3.73
C ILE A 35 5.57 -15.06 5.25
N ALA A 36 6.71 -14.64 5.80
CA ALA A 36 6.98 -14.67 7.22
C ALA A 36 6.94 -13.23 7.77
N ALA A 37 5.90 -12.90 8.53
CA ALA A 37 5.65 -11.55 9.02
C ALA A 37 5.83 -11.42 10.54
N GLN A 38 6.09 -10.20 11.02
CA GLN A 38 6.21 -9.90 12.46
C GLN A 38 4.85 -9.66 13.13
N SER A 39 3.81 -9.26 12.37
CA SER A 39 2.46 -9.07 12.90
C SER A 39 1.37 -9.64 11.98
N ARG A 40 0.19 -9.95 12.56
CA ARG A 40 -0.98 -10.38 11.79
C ARG A 40 -1.45 -9.31 10.82
N ASP A 41 -1.36 -8.04 11.20
CA ASP A 41 -1.77 -6.91 10.35
C ASP A 41 -0.95 -6.84 9.06
N GLN A 42 0.36 -7.09 9.14
CA GLN A 42 1.23 -7.15 7.97
C GLN A 42 0.83 -8.30 7.04
N LEU A 43 0.44 -9.44 7.60
CA LEU A 43 0.04 -10.60 6.83
C LEU A 43 -1.34 -10.42 6.19
N GLU A 44 -2.28 -9.80 6.91
CA GLU A 44 -3.60 -9.44 6.38
C GLU A 44 -3.50 -8.37 5.28
N ASP A 45 -2.57 -7.41 5.37
CA ASP A 45 -2.29 -6.46 4.28
C ASP A 45 -1.81 -7.21 3.02
N MET A 46 -0.84 -8.11 3.15
CA MET A 46 -0.38 -8.95 2.03
C MET A 46 -1.51 -9.79 1.42
N ARG A 47 -2.37 -10.38 2.26
CA ARG A 47 -3.53 -11.16 1.84
C ARG A 47 -4.52 -10.31 1.05
N ALA A 48 -4.87 -9.14 1.56
CA ALA A 48 -5.80 -8.22 0.93
C ALA A 48 -5.28 -7.78 -0.45
N ARG A 49 -4.01 -7.40 -0.55
CA ARG A 49 -3.39 -7.01 -1.82
C ARG A 49 -3.35 -8.15 -2.83
N ALA A 50 -2.99 -9.37 -2.41
CA ALA A 50 -2.99 -10.55 -3.28
C ALA A 50 -4.40 -10.87 -3.80
N ARG A 51 -5.43 -10.76 -2.95
CA ARG A 51 -6.83 -10.96 -3.33
C ARG A 51 -7.34 -9.89 -4.32
N MET A 52 -6.90 -8.64 -4.17
CA MET A 52 -7.23 -7.59 -5.13
C MET A 52 -6.54 -7.82 -6.48
N TRP A 53 -5.28 -8.28 -6.46
CA TRP A 53 -4.57 -8.62 -7.69
C TRP A 53 -5.29 -9.75 -8.45
N THR A 54 -5.72 -10.83 -7.77
CA THR A 54 -6.41 -11.92 -8.45
C THR A 54 -7.72 -11.50 -9.09
N ALA A 55 -8.47 -10.61 -8.43
CA ALA A 55 -9.70 -10.03 -8.98
C ALA A 55 -9.42 -9.21 -10.27
N ARG A 56 -8.36 -8.40 -10.29
CA ARG A 56 -7.95 -7.62 -11.49
C ARG A 56 -7.43 -8.52 -12.62
N ALA A 57 -6.62 -9.52 -12.28
CA ALA A 57 -6.06 -10.47 -13.23
C ALA A 57 -7.08 -11.51 -13.74
N ARG A 58 -8.32 -11.51 -13.22
CA ARG A 58 -9.37 -12.50 -13.49
C ARG A 58 -8.93 -13.94 -13.22
N THR A 59 -8.13 -14.12 -12.16
CA THR A 59 -7.67 -15.43 -11.67
C THR A 59 -8.45 -15.84 -10.43
N SER A 60 -8.57 -17.14 -10.17
CA SER A 60 -9.24 -17.66 -8.98
C SER A 60 -8.48 -17.35 -7.70
N TRP A 61 -9.22 -17.02 -6.64
CA TRP A 61 -8.74 -16.89 -5.27
C TRP A 61 -9.40 -17.96 -4.40
N ASN A 62 -8.61 -18.76 -3.68
CA ASN A 62 -9.09 -19.78 -2.77
C ASN A 62 -8.44 -19.65 -1.40
N GLU A 63 -9.23 -19.77 -0.33
CA GLU A 63 -8.77 -19.76 1.05
C GLU A 63 -9.63 -20.71 1.89
N ALA A 64 -9.05 -21.32 2.93
CA ALA A 64 -9.78 -22.18 3.84
C ALA A 64 -10.82 -21.38 4.63
N GLN A 65 -12.02 -21.95 4.86
CA GLN A 65 -13.02 -21.28 5.68
C GLN A 65 -12.61 -21.29 7.16
N LYS A 66 -13.09 -20.29 7.91
CA LYS A 66 -12.77 -20.16 9.34
C LYS A 66 -13.29 -21.38 10.12
N GLY A 67 -12.38 -22.13 10.74
CA GLY A 67 -12.70 -23.34 11.52
C GLY A 67 -12.66 -24.65 10.71
N GLU A 68 -12.36 -24.60 9.41
CA GLU A 68 -12.10 -25.79 8.60
C GLU A 68 -10.69 -26.35 8.88
N ASP A 69 -10.54 -27.67 8.83
CA ASP A 69 -9.23 -28.30 8.85
C ASP A 69 -8.46 -28.00 7.55
N VAL A 70 -7.45 -27.15 7.66
CA VAL A 70 -6.61 -26.69 6.55
C VAL A 70 -5.95 -27.87 5.81
N ALA A 71 -5.51 -28.92 6.51
CA ALA A 71 -4.84 -30.05 5.87
C ALA A 71 -5.82 -30.89 5.02
N GLN A 72 -7.04 -31.10 5.52
CA GLN A 72 -8.09 -31.77 4.76
C GLN A 72 -8.55 -30.92 3.57
N TRP A 73 -8.71 -29.61 3.77
CA TRP A 73 -9.05 -28.67 2.71
C TRP A 73 -8.00 -28.66 1.59
N LEU A 74 -6.71 -28.56 1.91
CA LEU A 74 -5.62 -28.60 0.92
C LEU A 74 -5.66 -29.85 0.04
N SER A 75 -6.03 -30.99 0.63
CA SER A 75 -6.14 -32.26 -0.09
C SER A 75 -7.25 -32.27 -1.15
N ARG A 76 -8.32 -31.50 -0.91
CA ARG A 76 -9.47 -31.35 -1.81
C ARG A 76 -9.25 -30.24 -2.83
N SER A 77 -8.60 -29.16 -2.42
CA SER A 77 -8.41 -27.95 -3.23
C SER A 77 -7.27 -28.07 -4.23
N LEU A 78 -6.26 -28.91 -3.99
CA LEU A 78 -5.11 -29.05 -4.89
C LEU A 78 -5.25 -30.25 -5.86
N PRO A 79 -4.99 -30.06 -7.17
CA PRO A 79 -4.51 -28.83 -7.82
C PRO A 79 -5.62 -27.82 -8.15
N ALA A 80 -5.36 -26.52 -7.99
CA ALA A 80 -6.29 -25.44 -8.39
C ALA A 80 -5.56 -24.33 -9.14
N PRO A 81 -6.14 -23.78 -10.22
CA PRO A 81 -5.58 -22.59 -10.87
C PRO A 81 -5.69 -21.34 -9.96
N GLY A 82 -4.93 -20.31 -10.29
CA GLY A 82 -4.98 -19.01 -9.60
C GLY A 82 -4.12 -18.97 -8.33
N VAL A 83 -4.59 -18.30 -7.29
CA VAL A 83 -3.88 -18.16 -6.00
C VAL A 83 -4.65 -18.87 -4.89
N LEU A 84 -3.93 -19.68 -4.13
CA LEU A 84 -4.44 -20.36 -2.95
C LEU A 84 -3.70 -19.84 -1.71
N TRP A 85 -4.44 -19.20 -0.81
CA TRP A 85 -3.89 -18.61 0.42
C TRP A 85 -4.05 -19.55 1.61
N VAL A 86 -2.97 -19.74 2.35
CA VAL A 86 -2.92 -20.60 3.54
C VAL A 86 -2.38 -19.80 4.73
N ASP A 87 -3.19 -19.72 5.79
CA ASP A 87 -2.80 -19.09 7.05
C ASP A 87 -2.16 -20.12 8.00
N GLY A 88 -0.87 -19.92 8.27
CA GLY A 88 -0.04 -20.69 9.19
C GLY A 88 0.30 -19.92 10.47
N TRP A 89 -0.50 -18.92 10.87
CA TRP A 89 -0.19 -18.11 12.05
C TRP A 89 -0.13 -18.93 13.34
N GLU A 90 -1.12 -19.80 13.54
CA GLU A 90 -1.25 -20.64 14.73
C GLU A 90 -0.28 -21.83 14.69
N ASP A 91 0.48 -22.03 15.78
CA ASP A 91 1.50 -23.08 15.86
C ASP A 91 0.91 -24.50 15.75
N ALA A 92 -0.24 -24.72 16.40
CA ALA A 92 -0.88 -26.03 16.48
C ALA A 92 -1.26 -26.61 15.10
N GLY A 93 -1.63 -25.76 14.15
CA GLY A 93 -1.99 -26.17 12.78
C GLY A 93 -0.84 -26.10 11.77
N ARG A 94 0.16 -25.22 12.01
CA ARG A 94 1.22 -24.91 11.03
C ARG A 94 2.04 -26.13 10.62
N LYS A 95 2.44 -26.99 11.56
CA LYS A 95 3.26 -28.18 11.24
C LYS A 95 2.50 -29.21 10.40
N VAL A 96 1.26 -29.51 10.79
CA VAL A 96 0.40 -30.46 10.07
C VAL A 96 0.13 -29.97 8.65
N MET A 97 -0.15 -28.67 8.49
CA MET A 97 -0.30 -28.01 7.20
C MET A 97 0.96 -28.13 6.34
N LEU A 98 2.15 -27.84 6.90
CA LEU A 98 3.42 -27.91 6.17
C LEU A 98 3.75 -29.34 5.72
N HIS A 99 3.58 -30.35 6.59
CA HIS A 99 3.73 -31.75 6.22
C HIS A 99 2.79 -32.12 5.07
N ARG A 100 1.52 -31.69 5.15
CA ARG A 100 0.53 -32.00 4.12
C ARG A 100 0.86 -31.36 2.78
N LEU A 101 1.34 -30.11 2.78
CA LEU A 101 1.83 -29.46 1.56
C LEU A 101 3.04 -30.20 0.96
N ASN A 102 3.96 -30.68 1.80
CA ASN A 102 5.13 -31.45 1.37
C ASN A 102 4.75 -32.78 0.71
N GLU A 103 3.71 -33.46 1.23
CA GLU A 103 3.12 -34.65 0.61
C GLU A 103 2.44 -34.33 -0.73
N LEU A 104 1.79 -33.18 -0.84
CA LEU A 104 1.08 -32.72 -2.03
C LEU A 104 1.98 -32.03 -3.06
N ARG A 105 3.30 -31.95 -2.83
CA ARG A 105 4.27 -31.22 -3.68
C ARG A 105 4.18 -31.58 -5.17
N VAL A 106 3.91 -32.85 -5.49
CA VAL A 106 3.81 -33.31 -6.88
C VAL A 106 2.60 -32.67 -7.57
N ARG A 107 1.49 -32.46 -6.85
CA ARG A 107 0.31 -31.76 -7.38
C ARG A 107 0.60 -30.27 -7.58
N LEU A 108 1.33 -29.67 -6.62
CA LEU A 108 1.74 -28.27 -6.67
C LEU A 108 2.65 -27.95 -7.86
N ALA A 109 3.54 -28.88 -8.22
CA ALA A 109 4.49 -28.69 -9.32
C ALA A 109 3.86 -28.88 -10.72
N GLN A 110 2.59 -29.28 -10.82
CA GLN A 110 1.96 -29.51 -12.13
C GLN A 110 1.72 -28.19 -12.88
N PRO A 111 1.92 -28.19 -14.22
CA PRO A 111 1.48 -27.07 -15.05
C PRO A 111 -0.03 -26.85 -14.88
N GLY A 112 -0.44 -25.61 -14.63
CA GLY A 112 -1.82 -25.22 -14.39
C GLY A 112 -2.24 -25.07 -12.92
N THR A 113 -1.42 -25.51 -11.95
CA THR A 113 -1.74 -25.51 -10.50
C THR A 113 -1.57 -24.15 -9.80
N GLY A 114 -1.24 -23.08 -10.53
CA GLY A 114 -1.18 -21.72 -9.96
C GLY A 114 -0.19 -21.56 -8.79
N CYS A 115 -0.45 -20.58 -7.92
CA CYS A 115 0.44 -20.16 -6.83
C CYS A 115 -0.18 -20.48 -5.46
N VAL A 116 0.56 -21.20 -4.61
CA VAL A 116 0.21 -21.37 -3.18
C VAL A 116 1.01 -20.41 -2.34
N ILE A 117 0.32 -19.55 -1.59
CA ILE A 117 0.93 -18.58 -0.68
C ILE A 117 0.70 -19.04 0.76
N ILE A 118 1.80 -19.23 1.50
CA ILE A 118 1.80 -19.67 2.89
C ILE A 118 2.24 -18.50 3.76
N GLY A 119 1.30 -17.95 4.51
CA GLY A 119 1.50 -16.82 5.40
C GLY A 119 1.65 -17.24 6.86
N GLY A 120 2.56 -16.64 7.63
CA GLY A 120 2.72 -16.98 9.04
C GLY A 120 3.72 -16.07 9.78
N PRO A 121 4.02 -16.37 11.05
CA PRO A 121 4.97 -15.58 11.83
C PRO A 121 6.40 -15.81 11.33
N THR A 122 7.37 -15.05 11.83
CA THR A 122 8.79 -15.19 11.46
C THR A 122 9.36 -16.61 11.63
N GLN A 123 8.78 -17.43 12.53
CA GLN A 123 9.18 -18.84 12.70
C GLN A 123 8.76 -19.76 11.53
N LEU A 124 7.81 -19.33 10.68
CA LEU A 124 7.29 -20.13 9.56
C LEU A 124 8.41 -20.70 8.69
N LEU A 125 9.44 -19.90 8.36
CA LEU A 125 10.53 -20.34 7.49
C LEU A 125 11.40 -21.41 8.14
N ALA A 126 11.66 -21.28 9.44
CA ALA A 126 12.41 -22.27 10.20
C ALA A 126 11.63 -23.58 10.32
N ASP A 127 10.31 -23.51 10.51
CA ASP A 127 9.44 -24.68 10.52
C ASP A 127 9.32 -25.31 9.13
N ALA A 128 9.14 -24.53 8.07
CA ALA A 128 9.09 -25.04 6.70
C ALA A 128 10.40 -25.72 6.29
N ALA A 129 11.55 -25.15 6.66
CA ALA A 129 12.87 -25.76 6.41
C ALA A 129 13.09 -27.07 7.18
N ARG A 130 12.33 -27.35 8.25
CA ARG A 130 12.43 -28.60 9.02
C ARG A 130 11.38 -29.62 8.57
N GLU A 131 10.14 -29.18 8.43
CA GLU A 131 8.96 -30.04 8.27
C GLU A 131 8.58 -30.26 6.79
N ALA A 132 9.04 -29.40 5.88
CA ALA A 132 8.62 -29.38 4.48
C ALA A 132 9.76 -28.99 3.51
N VAL A 133 10.90 -29.66 3.66
CA VAL A 133 12.13 -29.40 2.88
C VAL A 133 11.89 -29.50 1.37
N ASP A 134 11.03 -30.41 0.91
CA ASP A 134 10.83 -30.64 -0.51
C ASP A 134 10.03 -29.53 -1.19
N LEU A 135 9.37 -28.63 -0.44
CA LEU A 135 8.68 -27.48 -1.02
C LEU A 135 9.65 -26.52 -1.73
N TRP A 136 10.92 -26.51 -1.34
CA TRP A 136 11.97 -25.73 -2.00
C TRP A 136 12.40 -26.30 -3.36
N SER A 137 11.98 -27.53 -3.69
CA SER A 137 12.18 -28.09 -5.03
C SER A 137 11.20 -27.53 -6.07
N ILE A 138 10.11 -26.91 -5.61
CA ILE A 138 9.16 -26.17 -6.44
C ILE A 138 9.69 -24.74 -6.58
N ARG A 139 9.44 -24.09 -7.72
CA ARG A 139 9.77 -22.67 -7.89
C ARG A 139 9.15 -21.87 -6.73
N SER A 140 10.00 -21.32 -5.87
CA SER A 140 9.56 -20.66 -4.64
C SER A 140 10.12 -19.27 -4.46
N LEU A 141 9.30 -18.41 -3.84
CA LEU A 141 9.68 -17.06 -3.39
C LEU A 141 9.56 -17.03 -1.87
N THR A 142 10.49 -16.37 -1.21
CA THR A 142 10.49 -16.23 0.26
C THR A 142 10.60 -14.78 0.66
N LEU A 143 9.62 -14.33 1.44
CA LEU A 143 9.49 -12.95 1.90
C LEU A 143 9.51 -12.94 3.42
N THR A 144 10.44 -12.16 3.99
CA THR A 144 10.48 -11.93 5.44
C THR A 144 10.13 -10.48 5.68
N ILE A 145 8.98 -10.23 6.30
CA ILE A 145 8.47 -8.88 6.58
C ILE A 145 8.83 -8.52 8.01
N GLY A 146 9.52 -7.40 8.20
CA GLY A 146 9.85 -6.90 9.52
C GLY A 146 9.96 -5.39 9.62
N SER A 147 9.79 -4.87 10.83
CA SER A 147 10.14 -3.50 11.18
C SER A 147 11.67 -3.38 11.14
N ARG A 148 12.20 -2.63 10.16
CA ARG A 148 13.64 -2.47 10.01
C ARG A 148 14.17 -1.64 11.17
N VAL A 149 14.99 -2.27 12.03
CA VAL A 149 15.85 -1.52 12.98
C VAL A 149 16.96 -0.90 12.17
N ALA A 150 17.08 0.42 12.25
CA ALA A 150 18.11 1.22 11.59
C ALA A 150 19.51 0.63 11.82
N GLY A 151 20.12 0.10 10.76
CA GLY A 151 21.42 -0.53 10.80
C GLY A 151 22.26 -0.13 9.59
N ARG A 152 23.22 0.76 9.86
CA ARG A 152 24.39 1.16 9.06
C ARG A 152 24.16 1.96 7.77
N SER A 153 24.46 3.25 7.96
CA SER A 153 24.87 4.23 6.97
C SER A 153 26.21 3.83 6.33
N GLU A 154 26.25 3.73 5.01
CA GLU A 154 27.46 3.98 4.22
C GLU A 154 27.21 5.20 3.33
N PHE A 155 28.19 6.08 3.34
CA PHE A 155 28.14 7.45 2.87
C PHE A 155 27.88 7.58 1.35
N ALA A 156 27.10 8.59 0.98
CA ALA A 156 27.36 9.39 -0.20
C ALA A 156 27.10 10.86 0.16
N GLU A 157 28.18 11.63 0.27
CA GLU A 157 28.17 13.08 0.49
C GLU A 157 27.36 13.76 -0.62
N ALA A 158 26.37 14.56 -0.24
CA ALA A 158 25.73 15.51 -1.14
C ALA A 158 26.67 16.72 -1.32
N PRO A 159 26.86 17.23 -2.56
CA PRO A 159 27.71 18.40 -2.79
C PRO A 159 27.03 19.69 -2.27
N PRO A 160 27.81 20.77 -2.06
CA PRO A 160 27.30 21.99 -1.45
C PRO A 160 26.29 22.70 -2.38
N LEU A 161 25.32 23.36 -1.76
CA LEU A 161 24.48 24.36 -2.41
C LEU A 161 25.37 25.38 -3.12
N ASP A 162 25.21 25.55 -4.44
CA ASP A 162 25.15 26.85 -5.08
C ASP A 162 24.70 26.73 -6.55
N ALA A 163 23.85 27.69 -6.92
CA ALA A 163 23.59 28.20 -8.27
C ALA A 163 22.85 27.33 -9.32
N GLU A 164 21.74 27.94 -9.77
CA GLU A 164 21.03 27.80 -11.04
C GLU A 164 20.13 26.58 -11.28
N THR A 165 18.83 26.89 -11.33
CA THR A 165 17.73 26.08 -11.85
C THR A 165 18.08 25.38 -13.16
N PRO A 166 18.07 24.04 -13.22
CA PRO A 166 18.14 23.33 -14.50
C PRO A 166 16.75 23.24 -15.15
N VAL A 167 16.75 23.59 -16.43
CA VAL A 167 15.71 23.45 -17.45
C VAL A 167 15.08 22.03 -17.45
N PRO A 168 13.75 21.89 -17.70
CA PRO A 168 13.04 20.63 -17.57
C PRO A 168 13.38 19.66 -18.69
N THR A 169 13.88 18.48 -18.32
CA THR A 169 13.94 17.29 -19.20
C THR A 169 13.30 16.11 -18.48
N GLY A 170 12.22 15.56 -19.06
CA GLY A 170 11.64 14.28 -18.66
C GLY A 170 10.23 14.40 -18.06
N ASP A 171 9.29 13.72 -18.70
CA ASP A 171 7.85 13.61 -18.43
C ASP A 171 7.55 12.83 -17.11
N GLY A 172 8.11 13.30 -16.00
CA GLY A 172 8.03 12.66 -14.68
C GLY A 172 7.01 13.33 -13.76
N TYR A 173 6.26 12.53 -13.00
CA TYR A 173 5.36 12.99 -11.94
C TYR A 173 6.06 13.97 -10.99
N ARG A 174 5.44 15.13 -10.74
CA ARG A 174 5.90 16.12 -9.76
C ARG A 174 4.83 16.35 -8.71
N SER A 175 5.24 16.25 -7.45
CA SER A 175 4.38 16.59 -6.32
C SER A 175 3.89 18.05 -6.42
N ALA A 176 2.58 18.25 -6.55
CA ALA A 176 1.99 19.56 -6.83
C ALA A 176 1.23 20.18 -5.65
N TRP A 177 1.02 19.43 -4.56
CA TRP A 177 0.27 19.93 -3.40
C TRP A 177 1.10 20.86 -2.52
N ARG A 178 0.43 21.75 -1.78
CA ARG A 178 1.03 22.71 -0.85
C ARG A 178 0.17 22.80 0.40
N ILE A 179 0.80 22.90 1.55
CA ILE A 179 0.13 23.06 2.85
C ILE A 179 0.59 24.37 3.48
N SER A 180 -0.38 25.17 3.89
CA SER A 180 -0.19 26.40 4.66
C SER A 180 -0.67 26.17 6.08
N LEU A 181 0.24 26.32 7.05
CA LEU A 181 -0.09 26.19 8.46
C LEU A 181 -0.75 27.48 8.99
N PRO A 182 -1.92 27.39 9.64
CA PRO A 182 -2.50 28.47 10.43
C PRO A 182 -1.50 29.00 11.47
N PRO A 183 -1.55 30.29 11.82
CA PRO A 183 -0.63 30.89 12.80
C PRO A 183 -0.55 30.12 14.11
N ASP A 184 -1.69 29.62 14.59
CA ASP A 184 -1.82 28.92 15.87
C ASP A 184 -1.15 27.54 15.90
N LEU A 185 -0.83 26.98 14.74
CA LEU A 185 -0.15 25.69 14.60
C LEU A 185 1.33 25.84 14.24
N ARG A 186 1.85 27.07 14.17
CA ARG A 186 3.27 27.31 13.87
C ARG A 186 4.09 27.07 15.12
N SER A 187 4.55 25.83 15.29
CA SER A 187 5.56 25.46 16.27
C SER A 187 6.87 25.03 15.60
N ASP A 188 7.93 24.94 16.39
CA ASP A 188 9.21 24.40 15.93
C ASP A 188 9.08 22.94 15.48
N GLU A 189 8.21 22.14 16.12
CA GLU A 189 7.93 20.78 15.69
C GLU A 189 7.18 20.75 14.36
N ALA A 190 6.18 21.60 14.18
CA ALA A 190 5.44 21.69 12.92
C ALA A 190 6.35 22.12 11.76
N ALA A 191 7.26 23.07 12.02
CA ALA A 191 8.28 23.48 11.07
C ALA A 191 9.26 22.33 10.74
N ALA A 192 9.63 21.50 11.73
CA ALA A 192 10.46 20.32 11.50
C ALA A 192 9.75 19.27 10.64
N VAL A 193 8.47 19.00 10.90
CA VAL A 193 7.65 18.11 10.06
C VAL A 193 7.63 18.60 8.61
N LEU A 194 7.37 19.89 8.38
CA LEU A 194 7.35 20.45 7.03
C LEU A 194 8.71 20.36 6.32
N ARG A 195 9.81 20.56 7.05
CA ARG A 195 11.17 20.39 6.49
C ARG A 195 11.42 18.94 6.05
N GLU A 196 11.01 17.96 6.84
CA GLU A 196 11.15 16.53 6.48
C GLU A 196 10.24 16.15 5.30
N VAL A 197 9.00 16.64 5.28
CA VAL A 197 8.10 16.48 4.12
C VAL A 197 8.76 17.02 2.86
N GLU A 198 9.26 18.25 2.89
CA GLU A 198 9.85 18.88 1.72
C GLU A 198 11.17 18.21 1.30
N ARG A 199 11.96 17.73 2.28
CA ARG A 199 13.15 16.91 2.00
C ARG A 199 12.78 15.61 1.27
N ALA A 200 11.76 14.90 1.72
CA ALA A 200 11.29 13.68 1.06
C ALA A 200 10.72 13.97 -0.32
N ARG A 201 9.93 15.05 -0.48
CA ARG A 201 9.36 15.46 -1.78
C ARG A 201 10.41 15.82 -2.82
N ARG A 202 11.53 16.42 -2.41
CA ARG A 202 12.67 16.65 -3.33
C ARG A 202 13.30 15.35 -3.82
N LEU A 203 13.32 14.31 -2.99
CA LEU A 203 13.85 13.00 -3.35
C LEU A 203 12.90 12.22 -4.26
N LEU A 204 11.59 12.46 -4.22
CA LEU A 204 10.59 11.76 -5.05
C LEU A 204 10.97 11.75 -6.53
N ALA A 205 11.41 12.89 -7.06
CA ALA A 205 11.70 13.04 -8.49
C ALA A 205 12.90 12.21 -8.97
N THR A 206 13.81 11.83 -8.07
CA THR A 206 15.06 11.15 -8.42
C THR A 206 15.13 9.72 -7.86
N ASP A 207 14.68 9.52 -6.63
CA ASP A 207 14.70 8.23 -5.93
C ASP A 207 13.55 8.17 -4.89
N PRO A 208 12.37 7.66 -5.29
CA PRO A 208 11.24 7.44 -4.39
C PRO A 208 11.57 6.52 -3.20
N VAL A 209 12.55 5.61 -3.35
CA VAL A 209 12.96 4.70 -2.28
C VAL A 209 13.80 5.44 -1.24
N ALA A 210 14.69 6.35 -1.65
CA ALA A 210 15.38 7.24 -0.72
C ALA A 210 14.41 8.17 0.03
N ALA A 211 13.39 8.70 -0.66
CA ALA A 211 12.33 9.48 -0.02
C ALA A 211 11.62 8.67 1.07
N ARG A 212 11.33 7.39 0.81
CA ARG A 212 10.74 6.47 1.79
C ARG A 212 11.61 6.30 3.02
N ARG A 213 12.90 5.97 2.84
CA ARG A 213 13.85 5.78 3.95
C ARG A 213 13.99 7.05 4.81
N ALA A 214 13.95 8.22 4.18
CA ALA A 214 13.99 9.50 4.90
C ALA A 214 12.79 9.66 5.84
N LEU A 215 11.59 9.31 5.39
CA LEU A 215 10.39 9.38 6.23
C LEU A 215 10.36 8.31 7.33
N GLU A 216 10.80 7.08 7.05
CA GLU A 216 10.82 5.98 8.01
C GLU A 216 11.80 6.22 9.17
N SER A 217 12.93 6.88 8.89
CA SER A 217 13.92 7.24 9.91
C SER A 217 13.52 8.46 10.76
N SER A 218 12.47 9.19 10.36
CA SER A 218 12.03 10.41 11.04
C SER A 218 11.17 10.10 12.27
N THR A 219 11.56 10.66 13.42
CA THR A 219 10.80 10.56 14.68
C THR A 219 9.50 11.36 14.65
N TYR A 220 9.41 12.36 13.77
CA TYR A 220 8.25 13.25 13.62
C TYR A 220 7.02 12.55 13.04
N GLY A 221 7.18 11.35 12.45
CA GLY A 221 6.06 10.56 11.92
C GLY A 221 5.05 10.09 12.98
N ARG A 222 5.39 10.20 14.28
CA ARG A 222 4.48 9.87 15.40
C ARG A 222 3.57 11.04 15.79
N LEU A 223 3.93 12.27 15.45
CA LEU A 223 3.09 13.45 15.71
C LEU A 223 1.87 13.41 14.81
N GLN A 224 0.73 13.93 15.28
CA GLN A 224 -0.51 13.94 14.50
C GLN A 224 -0.33 14.61 13.12
N LEU A 225 0.29 15.78 13.08
CA LEU A 225 0.60 16.48 11.83
C LEU A 225 1.54 15.66 10.93
N GLY A 226 2.57 15.04 11.53
CA GLY A 226 3.52 14.18 10.82
C GLY A 226 2.87 12.93 10.24
N ARG A 227 1.97 12.26 10.98
CA ARG A 227 1.20 11.10 10.50
C ARG A 227 0.49 11.42 9.20
N VAL A 228 -0.26 12.53 9.17
CA VAL A 228 -1.08 12.92 8.03
C VAL A 228 -0.22 13.39 6.85
N LEU A 229 0.72 14.31 7.08
CA LEU A 229 1.53 14.84 5.97
C LEU A 229 2.50 13.79 5.40
N PHE A 230 3.05 12.91 6.22
CA PHE A 230 3.88 11.81 5.73
C PHE A 230 3.04 10.76 5.00
N ALA A 231 1.74 10.63 5.30
CA ALA A 231 0.87 9.73 4.54
C ALA A 231 0.69 10.23 3.10
N LEU A 232 0.52 11.54 2.88
CA LEU A 232 0.47 12.12 1.54
C LEU A 232 1.73 11.78 0.73
N VAL A 233 2.92 12.01 1.30
CA VAL A 233 4.19 11.68 0.62
C VAL A 233 4.35 10.17 0.43
N ARG A 234 3.95 9.34 1.41
CA ARG A 234 3.98 7.88 1.27
C ARG A 234 3.06 7.38 0.15
N ALA A 235 1.90 8.01 -0.05
CA ALA A 235 1.03 7.72 -1.17
C ALA A 235 1.69 8.09 -2.51
N GLU A 236 2.34 9.25 -2.61
CA GLU A 236 3.12 9.62 -3.81
C GLU A 236 4.23 8.61 -4.09
N ILE A 237 4.97 8.18 -3.07
CA ILE A 237 6.00 7.14 -3.21
C ILE A 237 5.38 5.83 -3.74
N ALA A 238 4.27 5.38 -3.14
CA ALA A 238 3.58 4.16 -3.57
C ALA A 238 3.15 4.27 -5.05
N GLY A 239 2.55 5.39 -5.43
CA GLY A 239 2.12 5.66 -6.80
C GLY A 239 3.28 5.67 -7.80
N MET A 240 4.38 6.35 -7.48
CA MET A 240 5.58 6.40 -8.33
C MET A 240 6.26 5.03 -8.49
N LEU A 241 6.07 4.13 -7.53
CA LEU A 241 6.54 2.74 -7.61
C LEU A 241 5.51 1.79 -8.24
N GLY A 242 4.39 2.32 -8.73
CA GLY A 242 3.32 1.54 -9.38
C GLY A 242 2.44 0.75 -8.42
N ASP A 243 2.46 1.06 -7.11
CA ASP A 243 1.63 0.43 -6.10
C ASP A 243 0.33 1.22 -5.87
N GLY A 244 -0.58 1.16 -6.85
CA GLY A 244 -1.89 1.83 -6.74
C GLY A 244 -2.76 1.32 -5.59
N ALA A 245 -2.57 0.07 -5.13
CA ALA A 245 -3.27 -0.45 -3.95
C ALA A 245 -2.73 0.18 -2.66
N GLY A 246 -1.41 0.35 -2.56
CA GLY A 246 -0.78 1.11 -1.48
C GLY A 246 -1.27 2.55 -1.44
N VAL A 247 -1.40 3.22 -2.59
CA VAL A 247 -1.98 4.58 -2.67
C VAL A 247 -3.37 4.60 -2.02
N GLU A 248 -4.24 3.64 -2.36
CA GLU A 248 -5.60 3.55 -1.81
C GLU A 248 -5.62 3.38 -0.29
N VAL A 249 -4.82 2.44 0.23
CA VAL A 249 -4.80 2.16 1.67
C VAL A 249 -4.25 3.37 2.44
N ILE A 250 -3.17 3.97 1.95
CA ILE A 250 -2.49 5.09 2.62
C ILE A 250 -3.39 6.33 2.60
N LEU A 251 -3.92 6.72 1.43
CA LEU A 251 -4.79 7.87 1.32
C LEU A 251 -6.11 7.64 2.05
N GLY A 252 -6.66 6.43 1.99
CA GLY A 252 -7.89 6.10 2.67
C GLY A 252 -7.81 6.29 4.19
N LYS A 253 -6.67 5.94 4.80
CA LYS A 253 -6.40 6.24 6.20
C LYS A 253 -6.14 7.74 6.42
N CYS A 254 -5.34 8.37 5.56
CA CYS A 254 -5.06 9.80 5.63
C CYS A 254 -6.34 10.66 5.64
N ILE A 255 -7.32 10.32 4.80
CA ILE A 255 -8.61 11.00 4.68
C ILE A 255 -9.45 10.82 5.96
N LYS A 256 -9.37 9.66 6.62
CA LYS A 256 -10.08 9.39 7.87
C LYS A 256 -9.46 10.09 9.08
N ASP A 257 -8.14 10.26 9.07
CA ASP A 257 -7.38 10.93 10.14
C ASP A 257 -7.38 12.47 9.97
N ALA A 258 -7.58 12.99 8.75
CA ALA A 258 -7.55 14.43 8.47
C ALA A 258 -8.53 15.28 9.30
N PRO A 259 -9.78 14.84 9.60
CA PRO A 259 -10.71 15.59 10.45
C PRO A 259 -10.25 15.78 11.89
N GLU A 260 -9.22 15.07 12.37
CA GLU A 260 -8.60 15.35 13.67
C GLU A 260 -7.81 16.67 13.67
N LEU A 261 -7.45 17.20 12.48
CA LEU A 261 -6.74 18.46 12.31
C LEU A 261 -7.72 19.65 12.25
N PRO A 262 -7.25 20.87 12.52
CA PRO A 262 -8.06 22.07 12.32
C PRO A 262 -8.59 22.18 10.89
N ASP A 263 -9.81 22.70 10.79
CA ASP A 263 -10.66 22.70 9.60
C ASP A 263 -9.98 23.15 8.29
N VAL A 264 -9.24 24.25 8.35
CA VAL A 264 -8.52 24.81 7.20
C VAL A 264 -7.40 23.88 6.74
N LEU A 265 -6.76 23.18 7.69
CA LEU A 265 -5.69 22.23 7.39
C LEU A 265 -6.25 20.90 6.89
N SER A 266 -7.31 20.40 7.51
CA SER A 266 -8.04 19.21 7.05
C SER A 266 -8.46 19.36 5.57
N SER A 267 -9.05 20.51 5.21
CA SER A 267 -9.47 20.78 3.82
C SER A 267 -8.29 20.74 2.84
N GLN A 268 -7.15 21.32 3.20
CA GLN A 268 -5.94 21.30 2.37
C GLN A 268 -5.36 19.88 2.21
N VAL A 269 -5.37 19.08 3.29
CA VAL A 269 -4.93 17.69 3.25
C VAL A 269 -5.84 16.85 2.36
N ILE A 270 -7.16 17.01 2.48
CA ILE A 270 -8.12 16.28 1.65
C ILE A 270 -7.98 16.66 0.17
N ASP A 271 -7.77 17.93 -0.15
CA ASP A 271 -7.51 18.38 -1.51
C ASP A 271 -6.20 17.80 -2.07
N ALA A 272 -5.15 17.72 -1.25
CA ALA A 272 -3.90 17.07 -1.63
C ALA A 272 -4.10 15.56 -1.86
N ALA A 273 -4.80 14.88 -0.96
CA ALA A 273 -5.13 13.45 -1.08
C ALA A 273 -5.94 13.17 -2.35
N TRP A 274 -6.94 13.99 -2.67
CA TRP A 274 -7.73 13.86 -3.90
C TRP A 274 -6.86 13.94 -5.16
N ARG A 275 -5.94 14.92 -5.23
CA ARG A 275 -5.05 15.08 -6.39
C ARG A 275 -4.14 13.86 -6.58
N ILE A 276 -3.48 13.43 -5.50
CA ILE A 276 -2.61 12.24 -5.52
C ILE A 276 -3.44 11.02 -5.95
N ALA A 277 -4.66 10.87 -5.43
CA ALA A 277 -5.53 9.77 -5.77
C ALA A 277 -5.89 9.76 -7.26
N VAL A 278 -6.24 10.91 -7.85
CA VAL A 278 -6.53 11.03 -9.28
C VAL A 278 -5.28 10.73 -10.13
N ASP A 279 -4.14 11.32 -9.78
CA ASP A 279 -2.88 11.17 -10.53
C ASP A 279 -2.43 9.69 -10.62
N PHE A 280 -2.69 8.91 -9.57
CA PHE A 280 -2.32 7.48 -9.51
C PHE A 280 -3.49 6.52 -9.71
N GLY A 281 -4.69 7.02 -10.08
CA GLY A 281 -5.87 6.18 -10.34
C GLY A 281 -6.44 5.45 -9.12
N ALA A 282 -6.19 5.96 -7.91
CA ALA A 282 -6.78 5.48 -6.66
C ALA A 282 -8.22 6.00 -6.51
N LEU A 283 -9.12 5.46 -7.34
CA LEU A 283 -10.49 5.94 -7.48
C LEU A 283 -11.30 5.84 -6.18
N GLU A 284 -11.07 4.86 -5.30
CA GLU A 284 -11.79 4.74 -4.01
C GLU A 284 -11.49 5.93 -3.11
N SER A 285 -10.21 6.21 -2.89
CA SER A 285 -9.72 7.34 -2.10
C SER A 285 -10.08 8.68 -2.73
N ALA A 286 -10.04 8.79 -4.07
CA ALA A 286 -10.48 9.98 -4.77
C ALA A 286 -11.95 10.28 -4.48
N GLY A 287 -12.82 9.25 -4.50
CA GLY A 287 -14.24 9.43 -4.18
C GLY A 287 -14.47 9.79 -2.72
N MET A 288 -13.78 9.13 -1.77
CA MET A 288 -13.89 9.51 -0.36
C MET A 288 -13.49 10.96 -0.10
N ALA A 289 -12.43 11.44 -0.75
CA ALA A 289 -11.99 12.82 -0.65
C ALA A 289 -13.00 13.79 -1.29
N ALA A 290 -13.57 13.43 -2.46
CA ALA A 290 -14.60 14.21 -3.13
C ALA A 290 -15.89 14.30 -2.29
N ASP A 291 -16.35 13.19 -1.73
CA ASP A 291 -17.52 13.13 -0.86
C ASP A 291 -17.34 13.93 0.44
N TYR A 292 -16.13 13.93 1.00
CA TYR A 292 -15.81 14.78 2.14
C TYR A 292 -15.92 16.27 1.76
N ARG A 293 -15.36 16.67 0.61
CA ARG A 293 -15.40 18.06 0.15
C ARG A 293 -16.81 18.50 -0.20
N LEU A 294 -17.62 17.64 -0.81
CA LEU A 294 -19.02 17.92 -1.15
C LEU A 294 -19.85 18.14 0.11
N ARG A 295 -19.74 17.25 1.11
CA ARG A 295 -20.44 17.43 2.40
C ARG A 295 -20.07 18.77 3.04
N ARG A 296 -18.79 19.09 3.11
CA ARG A 296 -18.31 20.35 3.68
C ARG A 296 -18.81 21.57 2.90
N ALA A 297 -18.84 21.51 1.58
CA ALA A 297 -19.35 22.60 0.75
C ALA A 297 -20.86 22.82 0.98
N ARG A 298 -21.65 21.74 1.12
CA ARG A 298 -23.07 21.83 1.46
C ARG A 298 -23.29 22.46 2.84
N ASP A 299 -22.52 22.05 3.85
CA ASP A 299 -22.59 22.65 5.19
C ASP A 299 -22.29 24.15 5.14
N LEU A 300 -21.28 24.56 4.36
CA LEU A 300 -20.93 25.96 4.18
C LEU A 300 -22.02 26.76 3.46
N VAL A 301 -22.70 26.19 2.45
CA VAL A 301 -23.83 26.87 1.78
C VAL A 301 -24.95 27.18 2.79
N VAL A 302 -25.23 26.24 3.71
CA VAL A 302 -26.24 26.45 4.76
C VAL A 302 -25.83 27.56 5.73
N MET A 303 -24.54 27.68 6.04
CA MET A 303 -24.03 28.68 6.97
C MET A 303 -23.81 30.07 6.35
N ALA A 304 -23.38 30.12 5.09
CA ALA A 304 -23.00 31.32 4.38
C ALA A 304 -23.23 31.15 2.86
N ASP A 305 -24.39 31.58 2.40
CA ASP A 305 -24.78 31.48 0.99
C ASP A 305 -24.15 32.59 0.13
N SER A 306 -22.83 32.50 -0.08
CA SER A 306 -22.07 33.42 -0.94
C SER A 306 -21.77 32.79 -2.31
N LEU A 307 -21.48 33.64 -3.31
CA LEU A 307 -21.05 33.17 -4.63
C LEU A 307 -19.80 32.30 -4.57
N GLU A 308 -18.88 32.60 -3.65
CA GLU A 308 -17.65 31.82 -3.45
C GLU A 308 -17.97 30.42 -2.94
N VAL A 309 -18.86 30.30 -1.95
CA VAL A 309 -19.27 29.02 -1.37
C VAL A 309 -20.07 28.18 -2.37
N ARG A 310 -20.92 28.82 -3.21
CA ARG A 310 -21.62 28.12 -4.31
C ARG A 310 -20.66 27.63 -5.39
N ARG A 311 -19.61 28.40 -5.71
CA ARG A 311 -18.57 27.96 -6.63
C ARG A 311 -17.81 26.75 -6.08
N ASP A 312 -17.44 26.77 -4.81
CA ASP A 312 -16.77 25.64 -4.16
C ASP A 312 -17.64 24.38 -4.12
N LEU A 313 -18.96 24.53 -3.94
CA LEU A 313 -19.94 23.45 -4.07
C LEU A 313 -19.96 22.87 -5.49
N SER A 314 -20.04 23.73 -6.51
CA SER A 314 -20.02 23.30 -7.91
C SER A 314 -18.74 22.52 -8.26
N ILE A 315 -17.57 22.97 -7.80
CA ILE A 315 -16.29 22.25 -7.99
C ILE A 315 -16.31 20.91 -7.25
N ALA A 316 -16.90 20.83 -6.06
CA ALA A 316 -17.00 19.57 -5.32
C ALA A 316 -17.90 18.55 -6.04
N LEU A 317 -19.03 19.02 -6.62
CA LEU A 317 -19.91 18.20 -7.45
C LEU A 317 -19.22 17.69 -8.71
N GLU A 318 -18.48 18.56 -9.42
CA GLU A 318 -17.67 18.18 -10.58
C GLU A 318 -16.70 17.05 -10.23
N ARG A 319 -15.98 17.16 -9.11
CA ARG A 319 -15.04 16.11 -8.66
C ARG A 319 -15.72 14.79 -8.33
N VAL A 320 -16.90 14.80 -7.71
CA VAL A 320 -17.68 13.58 -7.46
C VAL A 320 -18.11 12.95 -8.79
N GLY A 321 -18.60 13.77 -9.72
CA GLY A 321 -18.99 13.33 -11.06
C GLY A 321 -17.82 12.73 -11.84
N ASP A 322 -16.64 13.34 -11.79
CA ASP A 322 -15.43 12.87 -12.47
C ASP A 322 -14.96 11.52 -11.94
N VAL A 323 -14.97 11.34 -10.62
CA VAL A 323 -14.60 10.07 -9.99
C VAL A 323 -15.64 8.99 -10.31
N ALA A 324 -16.94 9.29 -10.22
CA ALA A 324 -18.00 8.35 -10.58
C ALA A 324 -17.89 7.92 -12.04
N ARG A 325 -17.63 8.87 -12.95
CA ARG A 325 -17.36 8.60 -14.37
C ARG A 325 -16.16 7.68 -14.55
N ALA A 326 -15.06 7.95 -13.86
CA ALA A 326 -13.84 7.14 -13.94
C ALA A 326 -14.04 5.71 -13.40
N ARG A 327 -14.94 5.51 -12.43
CA ARG A 327 -15.36 4.19 -11.93
C ARG A 327 -16.34 3.46 -12.85
N GLY A 328 -16.92 4.14 -13.84
CA GLY A 328 -17.95 3.62 -14.72
C GLY A 328 -19.38 3.73 -14.15
N ASP A 329 -19.57 4.47 -13.06
CA ASP A 329 -20.89 4.77 -12.49
C ASP A 329 -21.47 6.04 -13.15
N TRP A 330 -22.02 5.85 -14.35
CA TRP A 330 -22.61 6.93 -15.13
C TRP A 330 -23.88 7.51 -14.49
N GLY A 331 -24.57 6.75 -13.64
CA GLY A 331 -25.75 7.20 -12.92
C GLY A 331 -25.38 8.24 -11.88
N ALA A 332 -24.47 7.88 -10.96
CA ALA A 332 -23.96 8.81 -9.95
C ALA A 332 -23.26 10.03 -10.58
N ALA A 333 -22.56 9.85 -11.71
CA ALA A 333 -21.96 10.96 -12.43
C ALA A 333 -23.01 11.93 -12.97
N GLY A 334 -24.10 11.42 -13.57
CA GLY A 334 -25.20 12.24 -14.09
C GLY A 334 -25.93 13.00 -12.99
N GLU A 335 -26.15 12.39 -11.83
CA GLU A 335 -26.71 13.07 -10.66
C GLU A 335 -25.81 14.22 -10.19
N ALA A 336 -24.50 13.98 -10.06
CA ALA A 336 -23.56 14.99 -9.59
C ALA A 336 -23.42 16.18 -10.57
N TYR A 337 -23.39 15.94 -11.89
CA TYR A 337 -23.31 17.02 -12.88
C TYR A 337 -24.62 17.78 -13.09
N GLY A 338 -25.75 17.17 -12.74
CA GLY A 338 -27.08 17.77 -12.92
C GLY A 338 -27.47 18.76 -11.81
N GLU A 339 -26.86 18.62 -10.62
CA GLU A 339 -27.02 19.54 -9.48
C GLU A 339 -26.27 20.85 -9.68
#